data_AF-I3SWT3-F1
#
_entry.id   AF-I3SWT3-F1
#
_cell.length_a   1.000
_cell.length_b   1.000
_cell.length_c   1.000
_cell.angle_alpha   90.00
_cell.angle_beta   90.00
_cell.angle_gamma   90.00
#
_symmetry.space_group_name_H-M   'P 1'
#
loop_
_entity.id
_entity.type
_entity.pdbx_description
1 polymer ?
#
loop_
_entity_poly.entity_id
_entity_poly.type
_entity_poly.pdbx_seq_one_letter_code
_entity_poly.pdbx_strand_id
1 'polypeptide(L)'
;MHVLQMIQDGEIYATINQKGGMVRFLEDPEQYKTCEMIEHIDSSIQRIMALSKKLTATDEQISCDQLYLSKVGRERQRYDFDDYDVPTRFNI
;
A
#
# COMPACT_ATOMS: atom_id res chain seq x y z
N MET A 1 -7.26 29.21 5.39
CA MET A 1 -8.25 28.18 5.75
C MET A 1 -9.28 28.81 6.67
N HIS A 2 -10.53 28.91 6.23
CA HIS A 2 -11.64 29.43 7.03
C HIS A 2 -12.49 28.25 7.51
N VAL A 3 -12.92 28.27 8.77
CA VAL A 3 -13.68 27.17 9.41
C VAL A 3 -14.92 26.76 8.61
N LEU A 4 -15.58 27.71 7.94
CA LEU A 4 -16.73 27.43 7.09
C LEU A 4 -16.37 26.50 5.92
N GLN A 5 -15.20 26.68 5.32
CA GLN A 5 -14.74 25.87 4.20
C GLN A 5 -14.44 24.44 4.66
N MET A 6 -13.78 24.28 5.81
CA MET A 6 -13.49 22.96 6.39
C MET A 6 -14.77 22.17 6.73
N ILE A 7 -15.85 22.85 7.13
CA ILE A 7 -17.16 22.22 7.36
C ILE A 7 -17.81 21.80 6.03
N GLN A 8 -17.73 22.65 5.00
CA GLN A 8 -18.31 22.35 3.68
C GLN A 8 -17.59 21.21 2.96
N ASP A 9 -16.28 21.13 3.11
CA ASP A 9 -15.43 20.09 2.52
C ASP A 9 -15.54 18.75 3.29
N GLY A 10 -16.27 18.72 4.41
CA GLY A 10 -16.45 17.52 5.24
C GLY A 10 -15.20 17.15 6.06
N GLU A 11 -14.22 18.04 6.15
CA GLU A 11 -12.99 17.82 6.92
C GLU A 11 -13.23 17.84 8.44
N ILE A 12 -14.21 18.63 8.88
CA ILE A 12 -14.64 18.72 10.27
C ILE A 12 -16.16 18.70 10.40
N TYR A 13 -16.65 18.00 11.41
CA TYR A 13 -18.05 18.07 11.82
C TYR A 13 -18.21 19.18 12.86
N ALA A 14 -18.70 20.34 12.42
CA ALA A 14 -18.92 21.48 13.30
C ALA A 14 -20.06 22.36 12.79
N THR A 15 -20.64 23.17 13.68
CA THR A 15 -21.64 24.18 13.35
C THR A 15 -21.18 25.56 13.80
N ILE A 16 -21.46 26.59 13.00
CA ILE A 16 -21.09 27.97 13.29
C ILE A 16 -22.33 28.72 13.79
N ASN A 17 -22.26 29.25 15.00
CA ASN A 17 -23.24 30.19 15.52
C ASN A 17 -22.74 31.62 15.33
N GLN A 18 -23.16 32.27 14.23
CA GLN A 18 -22.75 33.63 13.90
C GLN A 18 -23.25 34.68 14.91
N LYS A 19 -24.44 34.49 15.50
CA LYS A 19 -24.97 35.40 16.53
C LYS A 19 -24.15 35.35 17.82
N GLY A 20 -23.60 34.19 18.15
CA GLY A 20 -22.77 33.98 19.34
C GLY A 20 -21.27 34.10 19.11
N GLY A 21 -20.81 34.19 17.85
CA GLY A 21 -19.39 34.18 17.50
C GLY A 21 -18.67 32.86 17.82
N MET A 22 -19.41 31.76 17.99
CA MET A 22 -18.86 30.48 18.46
C MET A 22 -18.94 29.39 17.39
N VAL A 23 -17.96 28.48 17.44
CA VAL A 23 -17.96 27.24 16.67
C VAL A 23 -18.18 26.09 17.65
N ARG A 24 -19.16 25.25 17.35
CA ARG A 24 -19.44 24.03 18.12
C ARG A 24 -18.99 22.83 17.29
N PHE A 25 -18.01 22.10 17.79
CA PHE A 25 -17.60 20.81 17.23
C PHE A 25 -18.62 19.74 17.61
N LEU A 26 -18.90 18.86 16.65
CA LEU A 26 -19.80 17.73 16.76
C LEU A 26 -18.99 16.45 16.63
N GLU A 27 -19.53 15.36 17.14
CA GLU A 27 -19.02 14.03 16.82
C GLU A 27 -19.35 13.69 15.35
N ASP A 28 -18.54 12.82 14.77
CA ASP A 28 -18.80 12.27 13.44
C ASP A 28 -20.15 11.53 13.46
N PRO A 29 -21.12 11.92 12.60
CA PRO A 29 -22.41 11.26 12.53
C PRO A 29 -22.34 9.84 11.94
N GLU A 30 -21.22 9.45 11.32
CA GLU A 30 -21.05 8.13 10.71
C GLU A 30 -21.08 7.01 11.75
N GLN A 31 -22.00 6.05 11.55
CA GLN A 31 -22.25 4.95 12.48
C GLN A 31 -21.92 3.58 11.88
N TYR A 32 -21.51 3.51 10.61
CA TYR A 32 -21.05 2.29 9.93
C TYR A 32 -22.07 1.13 9.92
N LYS A 33 -23.34 1.42 10.21
CA LYS A 33 -24.40 0.42 10.43
C LYS A 33 -25.41 0.32 9.29
N THR A 34 -25.12 0.96 8.16
CA THR A 34 -26.01 0.98 6.98
C THR A 34 -25.68 -0.16 6.04
N CYS A 35 -26.67 -0.65 5.29
CA CYS A 35 -26.44 -1.64 4.24
C CYS A 35 -25.50 -1.10 3.15
N GLU A 36 -25.59 0.20 2.84
CA GLU A 36 -24.69 0.88 1.91
C GLU A 36 -23.22 0.72 2.33
N MET A 37 -22.91 0.82 3.63
CA MET A 37 -21.54 0.63 4.10
C MET A 37 -21.07 -0.82 3.93
N ILE A 38 -21.97 -1.80 4.09
CA ILE A 38 -21.67 -3.20 3.82
C ILE A 38 -21.36 -3.41 2.33
N GLU A 39 -22.18 -2.84 1.44
CA GLU A 39 -21.97 -2.90 -0.02
C GLU A 39 -20.66 -2.23 -0.43
N HIS A 40 -20.34 -1.08 0.18
CA HIS A 40 -19.08 -0.38 -0.04
C HIS A 40 -17.86 -1.21 0.40
N ILE A 41 -17.95 -1.86 1.55
CA ILE A 41 -16.90 -2.77 2.05
C ILE A 41 -16.75 -3.97 1.11
N ASP A 42 -17.85 -4.61 0.71
CA ASP A 42 -17.81 -5.77 -0.19
C ASP A 42 -17.18 -5.40 -1.54
N SER A 43 -17.59 -4.27 -2.13
CA SER A 43 -16.99 -3.74 -3.36
C SER A 43 -15.48 -3.48 -3.20
N SER A 44 -15.08 -2.92 -2.06
CA SER A 44 -13.67 -2.68 -1.75
C SER A 44 -12.87 -3.97 -1.63
N ILE A 45 -13.41 -4.99 -0.98
CA ILE A 45 -12.80 -6.33 -0.87
C ILE A 45 -12.64 -6.96 -2.25
N GLN A 46 -13.71 -6.96 -3.06
CA GLN A 46 -13.68 -7.52 -4.42
C GLN A 46 -12.60 -6.86 -5.27
N ARG A 47 -12.48 -5.52 -5.20
CA ARG A 47 -11.46 -4.76 -5.92
C ARG A 47 -10.04 -5.14 -5.48
N ILE A 48 -9.81 -5.29 -4.17
CA ILE A 48 -8.51 -5.71 -3.62
C ILE A 48 -8.18 -7.15 -4.05
N MET A 49 -9.16 -8.05 -4.01
CA MET A 49 -8.97 -9.43 -4.47
C MET A 49 -8.60 -9.50 -5.96
N ALA A 50 -9.29 -8.72 -6.80
CA ALA A 50 -9.00 -8.64 -8.23
C ALA A 50 -7.57 -8.10 -8.48
N LEU A 51 -7.17 -7.06 -7.73
CA LEU A 51 -5.82 -6.51 -7.80
C LEU A 51 -4.77 -7.55 -7.38
N SER A 52 -5.01 -8.26 -6.28
CA SER A 52 -4.10 -9.31 -5.79
C SER A 52 -3.89 -10.41 -6.84
N LYS A 53 -4.97 -10.91 -7.45
CA LYS A 53 -4.88 -11.90 -8.55
C LYS A 53 -4.06 -11.39 -9.73
N LYS A 54 -4.27 -10.13 -10.13
CA LYS A 54 -3.50 -9.51 -11.22
C LYS A 54 -2.02 -9.38 -10.87
N LEU A 55 -1.71 -9.01 -9.63
CA LEU A 55 -0.34 -8.90 -9.14
C LEU A 55 0.35 -10.26 -9.17
N THR A 56 -0.29 -11.31 -8.65
CA THR A 56 0.25 -12.69 -8.69
C THR A 56 0.49 -13.16 -10.12
N ALA A 57 -0.47 -12.96 -11.03
CA ALA A 57 -0.29 -13.33 -12.44
C ALA A 57 0.88 -12.58 -13.10
N THR A 58 1.07 -11.30 -12.72
CA THR A 58 2.20 -10.50 -13.22
C THR A 58 3.53 -10.99 -12.66
N ASP A 59 3.57 -11.34 -11.38
CA ASP A 59 4.75 -11.91 -10.72
C ASP A 59 5.17 -13.24 -11.34
N GLU A 60 4.21 -14.13 -11.60
CA GLU A 60 4.43 -15.39 -12.30
C GLU A 60 4.99 -15.16 -13.72
N GLN A 61 4.40 -14.22 -14.47
CA GLN A 61 4.84 -13.90 -15.83
C GLN A 61 6.28 -13.38 -15.85
N ILE A 62 6.65 -12.51 -14.91
CA ILE A 62 8.01 -11.96 -14.80
C ILE A 62 8.99 -13.05 -14.36
N SER A 63 8.58 -13.89 -13.40
CA SER A 63 9.43 -14.97 -12.88
C SER A 63 9.80 -16.00 -13.95
N CYS A 64 8.94 -16.21 -14.95
CA CYS A 64 9.21 -17.10 -16.08
C CYS A 64 9.78 -16.38 -17.32
N ASP A 65 10.00 -15.06 -17.28
CA ASP A 65 10.54 -14.32 -18.43
C ASP A 65 12.01 -14.67 -18.67
N GLN A 66 12.30 -15.20 -19.85
CA GLN A 66 13.63 -15.62 -20.28
C GLN A 66 14.66 -14.49 -20.20
N LEU A 67 14.26 -13.26 -20.53
CA LEU A 67 15.16 -12.10 -20.48
C LEU A 67 15.50 -11.73 -19.03
N TYR A 68 14.52 -11.76 -18.14
CA TYR A 68 14.71 -11.54 -16.70
C TYR A 68 15.61 -12.63 -16.09
N LEU A 69 15.30 -13.90 -16.33
CA LEU A 69 16.07 -15.05 -15.84
C LEU A 69 17.52 -15.03 -16.33
N SER A 70 17.76 -14.64 -17.59
CA SER A 70 19.11 -14.54 -18.15
C SER A 70 19.98 -13.47 -17.47
N LYS A 71 19.38 -12.41 -16.93
CA LYS A 71 20.08 -11.36 -16.17
C LYS A 71 20.33 -11.80 -14.73
N VAL A 72 19.30 -12.31 -14.05
CA VAL A 72 19.40 -12.78 -12.65
C VAL A 72 20.40 -13.94 -12.52
N GLY A 73 20.38 -14.89 -13.46
CA GLY A 73 21.32 -16.02 -13.46
C GLY A 73 22.79 -15.61 -13.67
N ARG A 74 23.05 -14.58 -14.49
CA ARG A 74 24.40 -14.04 -14.71
C ARG A 74 24.92 -13.23 -13.52
N GLU A 75 24.04 -12.53 -12.82
CA GLU A 75 24.41 -11.73 -11.65
C GLU A 75 24.73 -12.62 -10.44
N ARG A 76 24.07 -13.78 -10.30
CA ARG A 76 24.40 -14.80 -9.30
C ARG A 76 25.75 -15.49 -9.53
N GLN A 77 26.16 -15.68 -10.78
CA GLN A 77 27.50 -16.23 -11.11
C GLN A 77 28.64 -15.24 -10.85
N ARG A 78 28.36 -13.93 -10.72
CA ARG A 78 29.40 -12.93 -10.44
C ARG A 78 29.90 -12.92 -8.99
N TYR A 79 29.18 -13.55 -8.08
CA TYR A 79 29.70 -13.90 -6.76
C TYR A 79 30.18 -15.35 -6.79
N ASP A 80 31.15 -15.64 -7.66
CA ASP A 80 31.85 -16.92 -7.61
C ASP A 80 32.53 -17.03 -6.24
N PHE A 81 32.33 -18.18 -5.62
CA PHE A 81 32.88 -18.59 -4.33
C PHE A 81 34.41 -18.75 -4.36
N ASP A 82 35.03 -18.54 -5.52
CA ASP A 82 36.46 -18.69 -5.80
C ASP A 82 37.32 -17.47 -5.41
N ASP A 83 36.75 -16.38 -4.87
CA ASP A 83 37.53 -15.22 -4.40
C ASP A 83 37.98 -15.35 -2.92
N TYR A 84 37.69 -16.48 -2.26
CA TYR A 84 38.33 -16.81 -0.99
C TYR A 84 39.64 -17.56 -1.25
N ASP A 85 40.72 -16.80 -1.48
CA ASP A 85 42.10 -17.27 -1.37
C ASP A 85 42.34 -17.76 0.08
N VAL A 86 41.95 -18.99 0.39
CA VAL A 86 42.34 -19.67 1.63
C VAL A 86 43.69 -20.33 1.35
N PRO A 87 44.80 -19.90 1.98
CA PRO A 87 46.10 -20.47 1.73
C PRO A 87 46.10 -21.96 2.11
N THR A 88 46.04 -22.81 1.09
CA THR A 88 46.31 -24.23 1.27
C THR A 88 47.82 -24.39 1.39
N ARG A 89 48.24 -25.01 2.51
CA ARG A 89 49.58 -25.57 2.82
C ARG A 89 50.41 -24.75 3.83
N PHE A 90 50.30 -25.14 5.10
CA PHE A 90 51.48 -25.21 5.96
C PHE A 90 52.03 -26.63 5.88
N ASN A 91 53.14 -26.79 5.17
CA ASN A 91 53.96 -28.00 5.23
C ASN A 91 55.41 -27.55 5.45
N ILE A 92 55.85 -27.60 6.71
CA ILE A 92 57.19 -27.98 7.21
C ILE A 92 56.96 -28.47 8.63
#